data_AF-K1T9L9-F1
#
_entry.id   AF-K1T9L9-F1
#
_cell.length_a   1.000
_cell.length_b   1.000
_cell.length_c   1.000
_cell.angle_alpha   90.00
_cell.angle_beta   90.00
_cell.angle_gamma   90.00
#
_symmetry.space_group_name_H-M   'P 1'
#
loop_
_entity.id
_entity.type
_entity.pdbx_description
1 polymer ?
#
loop_
_entity_poly.entity_id
_entity_poly.type
_entity_poly.pdbx_seq_one_letter_code
_entity_poly.pdbx_strand_id
1 'polypeptide(L)'
;MNAKSLQHLSQKADGVEAVLFTENGKGGKGFLTKSLVTDFQNQYPSLRIKPNPDCHDRLIVLDYGEKTELVYHCGASSKDAGKKLCAINQITETAIIHPVIDRLLTLPDKQI
;
A
#
# COMPACT_ATOMS: atom_id res chain seq x y z
N MET A 1 12.99 -15.84 2.77
CA MET A 1 12.35 -14.73 3.51
C MET A 1 11.99 -13.59 2.56
N ASN A 2 10.73 -13.51 2.13
CA ASN A 2 10.19 -12.44 1.26
C ASN A 2 9.12 -11.60 2.00
N ALA A 3 9.11 -11.63 3.34
CA ALA A 3 8.06 -11.07 4.18
C ALA A 3 8.12 -9.55 4.39
N LYS A 4 8.98 -8.80 3.68
CA LYS A 4 9.28 -7.41 4.05
C LYS A 4 8.14 -6.42 3.73
N SER A 5 7.36 -6.64 2.66
CA SER A 5 6.43 -5.61 2.16
C SER A 5 5.31 -5.24 3.15
N LEU A 6 4.62 -6.22 3.73
CA LEU A 6 3.59 -5.94 4.76
C LEU A 6 4.21 -5.56 6.10
N GLN A 7 5.40 -6.08 6.42
CA GLN A 7 6.09 -5.75 7.66
C GLN A 7 6.43 -4.25 7.78
N HIS A 8 6.51 -3.51 6.68
CA HIS A 8 6.61 -2.04 6.73
C HIS A 8 5.39 -1.38 7.38
N LEU A 9 4.22 -2.04 7.34
CA LEU A 9 2.98 -1.55 7.93
C LEU A 9 2.79 -2.01 9.39
N SER A 10 3.69 -2.83 9.94
CA SER A 10 3.56 -3.33 11.33
C SER A 10 3.69 -2.24 12.38
N GLN A 11 4.27 -1.09 12.00
CA GLN A 11 4.47 0.07 12.88
C GLN A 11 3.28 1.04 12.87
N LYS A 12 2.20 0.71 12.16
CA LYS A 12 0.98 1.53 12.19
C LYS A 12 0.41 1.56 13.61
N ALA A 13 -0.11 2.71 14.03
CA ALA A 13 -0.75 2.83 15.34
C ALA A 13 -2.08 2.05 15.39
N ASP A 14 -2.52 1.73 16.60
CA ASP A 14 -3.83 1.11 16.84
C ASP A 14 -4.95 2.01 16.32
N GLY A 15 -5.95 1.40 15.68
CA GLY A 15 -7.06 2.11 15.06
C GLY A 15 -6.77 2.69 13.67
N VAL A 16 -5.52 2.73 13.21
CA VAL A 16 -5.20 3.16 11.83
C VAL A 16 -5.62 2.08 10.84
N GLU A 17 -6.51 2.45 9.91
CA GLU A 17 -6.91 1.62 8.78
C GLU A 17 -5.84 1.67 7.68
N ALA A 18 -5.38 0.50 7.24
CA ALA A 18 -4.48 0.39 6.09
C ALA A 18 -5.23 -0.23 4.90
N VAL A 19 -5.21 0.47 3.75
CA VAL A 19 -5.75 -0.03 2.49
C VAL A 19 -4.61 -0.22 1.49
N LEU A 20 -4.39 -1.46 1.06
CA LEU A 20 -3.33 -1.82 0.11
C LEU A 20 -3.93 -2.09 -1.27
N PHE A 21 -3.59 -1.24 -2.23
CA PHE A 21 -3.93 -1.41 -3.64
C PHE A 21 -2.80 -2.18 -4.35
N THR A 22 -3.10 -3.38 -4.85
CA THR A 22 -2.09 -4.22 -5.52
C THR A 22 -2.73 -5.24 -6.45
N GLU A 23 -2.11 -5.52 -7.60
CA GLU A 23 -2.56 -6.60 -8.49
C GLU A 23 -2.20 -8.00 -7.97
N ASN A 24 -1.04 -8.15 -7.31
CA ASN A 24 -0.51 -9.44 -6.86
C ASN A 24 -0.47 -10.53 -7.98
N GLY A 25 -0.39 -10.13 -9.26
CA GLY A 25 -0.80 -10.97 -10.39
C GLY A 25 0.21 -11.91 -11.06
N LYS A 26 1.43 -12.17 -10.56
CA LYS A 26 2.43 -13.03 -11.25
C LYS A 26 3.39 -13.77 -10.30
N GLY A 27 2.89 -14.70 -9.48
CA GLY A 27 3.55 -15.91 -8.92
C GLY A 27 5.08 -15.95 -8.61
N GLY A 28 5.75 -14.83 -8.40
CA GLY A 28 7.21 -14.72 -8.30
C GLY A 28 7.71 -14.40 -6.89
N LYS A 29 8.91 -13.81 -6.80
CA LYS A 29 9.47 -13.33 -5.52
C LYS A 29 8.81 -12.00 -5.11
N GLY A 30 8.33 -11.92 -3.85
CA GLY A 30 7.76 -10.70 -3.26
C GLY A 30 6.24 -10.56 -3.35
N PHE A 31 5.52 -11.64 -3.63
CA PHE A 31 4.05 -11.69 -3.67
C PHE A 31 3.46 -11.84 -2.27
N LEU A 32 2.26 -11.32 -2.10
CA LEU A 32 1.45 -11.57 -0.93
C LEU A 32 0.89 -12.98 -1.06
N THR A 33 1.17 -13.84 -0.08
CA THR A 33 0.55 -15.16 0.04
C THR A 33 -0.59 -15.10 1.07
N LYS A 34 -1.56 -16.01 0.94
CA LYS A 34 -2.65 -16.20 1.92
C LYS A 34 -2.16 -16.18 3.36
N SER A 35 -1.22 -17.09 3.68
CA SER A 35 -0.65 -17.20 5.03
C SER A 35 -0.05 -15.88 5.52
N LEU A 36 0.72 -15.17 4.67
CA LEU A 36 1.34 -13.91 5.08
C LEU A 36 0.30 -12.83 5.40
N VAL A 37 -0.77 -12.75 4.60
CA VAL A 37 -1.84 -11.78 4.82
C VAL A 37 -2.61 -12.13 6.09
N THR A 38 -2.98 -13.41 6.27
CA THR A 38 -3.67 -13.89 7.47
C THR A 38 -2.86 -13.64 8.74
N ASP A 39 -1.57 -14.00 8.75
CA ASP A 39 -0.69 -13.80 9.90
C ASP A 39 -0.55 -12.32 10.26
N PHE A 40 -0.44 -11.46 9.24
CA PHE A 40 -0.35 -10.02 9.44
C PHE A 40 -1.65 -9.45 9.99
N GLN A 41 -2.82 -9.81 9.43
CA GLN A 41 -4.12 -9.34 9.89
C GLN A 41 -4.42 -9.76 11.34
N ASN A 42 -3.98 -10.96 11.74
CA ASN A 42 -4.13 -11.44 13.11
C ASN A 42 -3.28 -10.64 14.11
N GLN A 43 -2.11 -10.15 13.69
CA GLN A 43 -1.19 -9.39 14.56
C GLN A 43 -1.44 -7.89 14.53
N TYR A 44 -1.84 -7.33 13.38
CA TYR A 44 -1.91 -5.89 13.12
C TYR A 44 -3.22 -5.49 12.39
N PRO A 45 -4.40 -5.70 13.00
CA PRO A 45 -5.67 -5.27 12.41
C PRO A 45 -5.77 -3.72 12.35
N SER A 46 -6.43 -3.09 11.39
CA SER A 46 -7.09 -3.61 10.18
C SER A 46 -6.23 -3.43 8.92
N LEU A 47 -6.29 -4.40 8.01
CA LEU A 47 -5.69 -4.32 6.67
C LEU A 47 -6.73 -4.76 5.63
N ARG A 48 -7.03 -3.88 4.68
CA ARG A 48 -7.86 -4.19 3.51
C ARG A 48 -6.99 -4.25 2.27
N ILE A 49 -7.30 -5.17 1.38
CA ILE A 49 -6.57 -5.33 0.12
C ILE A 49 -7.56 -5.12 -1.01
N LYS A 50 -7.20 -4.24 -1.96
CA LYS A 50 -8.01 -3.92 -3.13
C LYS A 50 -7.19 -4.14 -4.42
N PRO A 51 -7.84 -4.46 -5.55
CA PRO A 51 -7.15 -4.52 -6.83
C PRO A 51 -6.60 -3.14 -7.23
N ASN A 52 -5.58 -3.14 -8.09
CA ASN A 52 -4.97 -1.94 -8.66
C ASN A 52 -4.76 -2.11 -10.18
N PRO A 53 -5.84 -2.18 -10.97
CA PRO A 53 -5.75 -2.48 -12.39
C PRO A 53 -5.03 -1.39 -13.20
N ASP A 54 -5.10 -0.14 -12.73
CA ASP A 54 -4.87 1.03 -13.59
C ASP A 54 -3.78 1.99 -13.10
N CYS A 55 -3.20 1.78 -11.90
CA CYS A 55 -2.15 2.66 -11.36
C CYS A 55 -0.80 1.93 -11.23
N HIS A 56 0.18 2.32 -12.05
CA HIS A 56 1.54 1.79 -11.97
C HIS A 56 2.45 2.55 -11.00
N ASP A 57 2.02 3.73 -10.57
CA ASP A 57 2.73 4.55 -9.60
C ASP A 57 2.65 3.91 -8.21
N ARG A 58 3.64 4.24 -7.39
CA ARG A 58 3.75 3.73 -6.03
C ARG A 58 3.57 4.92 -5.11
N LEU A 59 2.42 4.98 -4.47
CA LEU A 59 2.06 6.06 -3.58
C LEU A 59 1.97 5.54 -2.15
N ILE A 60 2.37 6.39 -1.21
CA ILE A 60 1.99 6.28 0.20
C ILE A 60 1.15 7.50 0.48
N VAL A 61 -0.08 7.28 0.95
CA VAL A 61 -1.00 8.34 1.33
C VAL A 61 -1.36 8.16 2.78
N LEU A 62 -1.17 9.21 3.56
CA LEU A 62 -1.49 9.30 4.97
C LEU A 62 -2.68 10.24 5.12
N ASP A 63 -3.61 9.91 6.01
CA ASP A 63 -4.79 10.70 6.35
C ASP A 63 -5.57 11.19 5.11
N TYR A 64 -5.88 10.26 4.19
CA TYR A 64 -6.55 10.58 2.92
C TYR A 64 -7.88 11.32 3.13
N GLY A 65 -8.05 12.46 2.46
CA GLY A 65 -9.23 13.32 2.58
C GLY A 65 -9.27 14.20 3.83
N GLU A 66 -8.33 14.05 4.76
CA GLU A 66 -8.22 14.88 5.96
C GLU A 66 -7.34 16.11 5.73
N LYS A 67 -7.42 17.08 6.65
CA LYS A 67 -6.56 18.29 6.60
C LYS A 67 -5.07 17.99 6.76
N THR A 68 -4.74 16.84 7.34
CA THR A 68 -3.37 16.38 7.57
C THR A 68 -2.88 15.45 6.45
N GLU A 69 -3.59 15.39 5.32
CA GLU A 69 -3.23 14.52 4.21
C GLU A 69 -1.79 14.76 3.74
N LEU A 70 -1.03 13.67 3.66
CA LEU A 70 0.32 13.66 3.11
C LEU A 70 0.43 12.58 2.03
N VAL A 71 0.90 12.97 0.86
CA VAL A 71 1.09 12.07 -0.28
C VAL A 71 2.56 11.99 -0.63
N TYR A 72 3.05 10.77 -0.82
CA TYR A 72 4.42 10.50 -1.20
C TYR A 72 4.46 9.60 -2.42
N HIS A 73 5.27 9.97 -3.42
CA HIS A 73 5.64 9.10 -4.52
C HIS A 73 6.94 8.34 -4.20
N CYS A 74 6.89 7.03 -4.37
CA CYS A 74 8.03 6.14 -4.16
C CYS A 74 8.58 5.64 -5.49
N GLY A 75 9.85 5.96 -5.79
CA GLY A 75 10.48 5.49 -7.03
C GLY A 75 10.66 3.96 -7.10
N ALA A 76 10.77 3.28 -5.96
CA ALA A 76 10.96 1.83 -5.89
C ALA A 76 9.75 1.11 -5.29
N SER A 77 9.58 -0.16 -5.66
CA SER A 77 8.58 -1.05 -5.04
C SER A 77 8.92 -1.32 -3.57
N SER A 78 7.91 -1.41 -2.71
CA SER A 78 8.08 -1.76 -1.29
C SER A 78 8.83 -3.08 -1.07
N LYS A 79 8.74 -4.04 -2.00
CA LYS A 79 9.52 -5.30 -1.94
C LYS A 79 11.04 -5.11 -2.04
N ASP A 80 11.46 -3.97 -2.58
CA ASP A 80 12.84 -3.56 -2.79
C ASP A 80 13.34 -2.56 -1.73
N ALA A 81 12.51 -2.23 -0.73
CA ALA A 81 12.87 -1.33 0.36
C ALA A 81 14.17 -1.79 1.06
N GLY A 82 15.12 -0.86 1.18
CA GLY A 82 16.44 -1.10 1.77
C GLY A 82 17.42 -1.91 0.90
N LYS A 83 17.05 -2.30 -0.32
CA LYS A 83 17.94 -3.01 -1.26
C LYS A 83 18.52 -2.12 -2.36
N LYS A 84 17.88 -0.99 -2.65
CA LYS A 84 18.28 -0.03 -3.69
C LYS A 84 18.14 1.38 -3.14
N LEU A 85 19.02 2.28 -3.58
CA LEU A 85 18.81 3.71 -3.39
C LEU A 85 17.54 4.12 -4.14
N CYS A 86 16.59 4.72 -3.44
CA CYS A 86 15.40 5.29 -4.05
C CYS A 86 15.01 6.58 -3.33
N ALA A 87 14.38 7.49 -4.08
CA ALA A 87 13.77 8.67 -3.50
C ALA A 87 12.31 8.38 -3.10
N ILE A 88 11.90 8.96 -1.97
CA ILE A 88 10.51 9.10 -1.56
C ILE A 88 10.25 10.61 -1.56
N ASN A 89 9.44 11.08 -2.49
CA ASN A 89 9.20 12.51 -2.69
C ASN A 89 7.78 12.84 -2.26
N GLN A 90 7.64 13.85 -1.40
CA GLN A 90 6.33 14.38 -1.06
C GLN A 90 5.73 15.10 -2.26
N ILE A 91 4.45 14.82 -2.56
CA ILE A 91 3.66 15.55 -3.55
C ILE A 91 2.98 16.71 -2.82
N THR A 92 3.20 17.94 -3.31
CA THR A 92 2.61 19.15 -2.70
C THR A 92 1.19 19.41 -3.18
N GLU A 93 0.91 19.12 -4.46
CA GLU A 93 -0.43 19.27 -5.03
C GLU A 93 -1.11 17.90 -5.03
N THR A 94 -1.81 17.58 -3.94
CA THR A 94 -2.40 16.25 -3.75
C THR A 94 -3.67 16.06 -4.57
N ALA A 95 -4.34 17.13 -5.00
CA ALA A 95 -5.59 17.03 -5.76
C ALA A 95 -5.44 16.25 -7.07
N ILE A 96 -4.23 16.19 -7.66
CA ILE A 96 -3.97 15.44 -8.90
C ILE A 96 -4.16 13.93 -8.75
N ILE A 97 -3.95 13.38 -7.55
CA ILE A 97 -4.02 11.93 -7.31
C ILE A 97 -5.40 11.48 -6.83
N HIS A 98 -6.22 12.40 -6.28
CA HIS A 98 -7.53 12.09 -5.72
C HIS A 98 -8.45 11.33 -6.69
N PRO A 99 -8.62 11.74 -7.98
CA PRO A 99 -9.50 11.02 -8.89
C PRO A 99 -9.11 9.55 -9.09
N VAL A 100 -7.81 9.25 -9.04
CA VAL A 100 -7.30 7.88 -9.18
C VAL A 100 -7.60 7.08 -7.91
N ILE A 101 -7.30 7.65 -6.73
CA ILE A 101 -7.53 6.98 -5.45
C ILE A 101 -9.02 6.78 -5.19
N ASP A 102 -9.85 7.79 -5.43
CA ASP A 102 -11.31 7.71 -5.29
C ASP A 102 -11.86 6.56 -6.12
N ARG A 103 -11.43 6.45 -7.39
CA ARG A 103 -11.84 5.35 -8.26
C ARG A 103 -11.39 4.01 -7.69
N LEU A 104 -10.14 3.87 -7.24
CA LEU A 104 -9.64 2.63 -6.64
C LEU A 104 -10.40 2.24 -5.36
N LEU A 105 -10.80 3.22 -4.53
CA LEU A 105 -11.57 2.98 -3.30
C LEU A 105 -12.95 2.38 -3.58
N THR A 106 -13.56 2.69 -4.73
CA THR A 106 -14.85 2.09 -5.14
C THR A 106 -14.77 0.60 -5.49
N LEU A 107 -13.57 0.08 -5.78
CA LEU A 107 -13.38 -1.33 -6.13
C LEU A 107 -13.63 -2.24 -4.93
N PRO A 108 -14.19 -3.45 -5.09
CA PRO A 108 -14.42 -4.35 -3.98
C PRO A 108 -13.10 -4.81 -3.35
N ASP A 109 -13.14 -5.06 -2.04
CA ASP A 109 -12.02 -5.71 -1.35
C ASP A 109 -11.81 -7.10 -1.94
N LYS A 110 -10.54 -7.50 -2.08
CA LYS A 110 -10.16 -8.82 -2.56
C LYS A 110 -9.42 -9.61 -1.50
N GLN A 111 -9.66 -10.91 -1.51
CA GLN A 111 -8.85 -11.86 -0.75
C GLN A 111 -7.64 -12.25 -1.59
N ILE A 112 -6.48 -12.30 -0.93
CA ILE A 112 -5.26 -12.91 -1.48
C ILE A 112 -5.31 -14.41 -1.25
#